data_AF-A0A2U4CIV3-F1
#
_entry.id   AF-A0A2U4CIV3-F1
#
_cell.length_a   1.000
_cell.length_b   1.000
_cell.length_c   1.000
_cell.angle_alpha   90.00
_cell.angle_beta   90.00
_cell.angle_gamma   90.00
#
_symmetry.space_group_name_H-M   'P 1'
#
loop_
_entity.id
_entity.type
_entity.pdbx_description
1 polymer ?
#
loop_
_entity_poly.entity_id
_entity_poly.type
_entity_poly.pdbx_seq_one_letter_code
_entity_poly.pdbx_strand_id
1 'polypeptide(L)'
;MGAGQRRGHLRWELSRNCSPRRRVLRGGGCAWVTSRPGAVEIDSCHPLPVTLTQLSASRRQNIFTAGLRDGNIEACRRVSTNNLQTPHLTLSPRQIPQLGCSFPATGGSGLRSGVETDALSVPPVFPLSCVVQQYAWGKMGSNSEVARLLASSDPLAQISEDKPYAELWMGAHPRGDAKILDNSILQKTLGQWIAENQDCLGSKVKDTFNGKLPFLFKVLSVETALSIQAHPNKELAEKLHLQAPQHYPDANHKPEMAIALTPFQGLCGFRPVEEIVTFLTKVPEFQFLIGDNAATQLKQSLSRDSQTVASALQSCFSHLMKSEKKVVVEQLNLLVKRISQQDCVECMACSDNTVRAGLTPKFIDVPTLCEMLSYIPSPSQDRLFPPARSQEDPYLSIYDPPVPDFTVMKMEVPGSVTEYRVLALDSASILLMVQGTVTASTCTAQATISLKRGGVLFIGANESVSLKLTLPKDLLMFRACCLL
;
A
#
# COMPACT_ATOMS: atom_id res chain seq x y z
N MET A 1 -18.69 -72.99 -11.61
CA MET A 1 -19.74 -73.47 -12.53
C MET A 1 -20.98 -72.61 -12.32
N GLY A 2 -21.65 -72.19 -13.39
CA GLY A 2 -22.98 -71.57 -13.30
C GLY A 2 -22.99 -70.04 -13.36
N ALA A 3 -22.61 -69.50 -14.52
CA ALA A 3 -22.89 -68.13 -14.89
C ALA A 3 -24.30 -68.01 -15.47
N GLY A 4 -24.96 -66.87 -15.26
CA GLY A 4 -25.94 -66.36 -16.21
C GLY A 4 -26.74 -65.17 -15.68
N GLN A 5 -27.08 -64.16 -16.47
CA GLN A 5 -26.77 -63.96 -17.88
C GLN A 5 -27.29 -62.59 -18.33
N ARG A 6 -26.52 -61.98 -19.26
CA ARG A 6 -26.94 -61.15 -20.43
C ARG A 6 -27.30 -59.68 -20.15
N ARG A 7 -26.98 -58.71 -21.01
CA ARG A 7 -26.31 -58.58 -22.35
C ARG A 7 -26.07 -57.06 -22.52
N GLY A 8 -24.90 -56.55 -22.95
CA GLY A 8 -24.43 -56.34 -24.35
C GLY A 8 -23.82 -54.92 -24.39
N HIS A 9 -22.52 -54.70 -24.68
CA HIS A 9 -21.91 -54.44 -26.00
C HIS A 9 -22.56 -53.26 -26.76
N LEU A 10 -21.90 -52.20 -27.26
CA LEU A 10 -20.54 -51.96 -27.80
C LEU A 10 -20.29 -50.43 -27.97
N ARG A 11 -19.02 -50.01 -27.77
CA ARG A 11 -18.14 -49.06 -28.55
C ARG A 11 -18.56 -47.62 -29.00
N TRP A 12 -17.55 -46.73 -28.85
CA TRP A 12 -17.16 -45.49 -29.59
C TRP A 12 -17.46 -44.08 -29.04
N GLU A 13 -16.35 -43.32 -28.86
CA GLU A 13 -16.03 -41.91 -29.16
C GLU A 13 -16.75 -40.66 -28.59
N LEU A 14 -15.88 -39.67 -28.31
CA LEU A 14 -16.02 -38.19 -28.36
C LEU A 14 -16.68 -37.40 -27.21
N SER A 15 -15.89 -36.40 -26.76
CA SER A 15 -16.25 -34.99 -26.56
C SER A 15 -17.14 -34.54 -25.37
N ARG A 16 -16.51 -33.66 -24.57
CA ARG A 16 -17.02 -32.45 -23.85
C ARG A 16 -18.26 -32.53 -22.94
N ASN A 17 -18.07 -31.87 -21.79
CA ASN A 17 -19.03 -31.27 -20.85
C ASN A 17 -19.90 -32.20 -20.00
N CYS A 18 -19.50 -32.39 -18.74
CA CYS A 18 -20.14 -31.77 -17.56
C CYS A 18 -19.68 -32.47 -16.26
N SER A 19 -19.15 -31.66 -15.33
CA SER A 19 -19.07 -31.84 -13.88
C SER A 19 -18.44 -33.12 -13.29
N PRO A 20 -17.51 -32.95 -12.33
CA PRO A 20 -17.47 -33.83 -11.18
C PRO A 20 -17.77 -33.05 -9.90
N ARG A 21 -18.89 -33.40 -9.27
CA ARG A 21 -18.96 -33.44 -7.81
C ARG A 21 -17.73 -34.21 -7.31
N ARG A 22 -16.93 -33.64 -6.41
CA ARG A 22 -16.16 -34.43 -5.44
C ARG A 22 -15.70 -33.61 -4.24
N ARG A 23 -16.20 -34.07 -3.09
CA ARG A 23 -15.53 -34.21 -1.79
C ARG A 23 -14.85 -32.97 -1.22
N VAL A 24 -15.60 -32.35 -0.31
CA VAL A 24 -15.09 -31.61 0.85
C VAL A 24 -14.09 -32.51 1.60
N LEU A 25 -12.82 -32.14 1.56
CA LEU A 25 -11.85 -32.48 2.60
C LEU A 25 -11.63 -31.20 3.41
N ARG A 26 -12.12 -31.21 4.64
CA ARG A 26 -11.86 -30.17 5.65
C ARG A 26 -10.40 -30.28 6.07
N GLY A 27 -9.59 -29.31 5.66
CA GLY A 27 -8.29 -29.02 6.27
C GLY A 27 -8.31 -27.56 6.70
N GLY A 28 -8.48 -27.33 8.01
CA GLY A 28 -8.40 -25.98 8.58
C GLY A 28 -6.96 -25.48 8.51
N GLY A 29 -6.74 -24.41 7.75
CA GLY A 29 -5.46 -23.73 7.62
C GLY A 29 -5.58 -22.28 8.07
N CYS A 30 -4.52 -21.76 8.69
CA CYS A 30 -4.39 -20.36 9.08
C CYS A 30 -4.71 -19.42 7.90
N ALA A 31 -5.64 -18.47 8.06
CA ALA A 31 -5.85 -17.33 7.17
C ALA A 31 -4.61 -16.44 7.14
N TRP A 32 -3.80 -16.63 6.11
CA TRP A 32 -2.79 -15.70 5.63
C TRP A 32 -3.42 -14.96 4.44
N VAL A 33 -3.18 -13.66 4.28
CA VAL A 33 -3.39 -13.04 2.98
C VAL A 33 -2.21 -13.48 2.10
N THR A 34 -2.39 -14.53 1.31
CA THR A 34 -1.45 -14.88 0.24
C THR A 34 -2.00 -14.33 -1.07
N SER A 35 -1.40 -13.27 -1.60
CA SER A 35 -1.74 -12.79 -2.94
C SER A 35 -0.68 -13.25 -3.96
N ARG A 36 -1.15 -13.78 -5.10
CA ARG A 36 -0.43 -13.61 -6.38
C ARG A 36 -0.43 -12.10 -6.73
N PRO A 37 0.39 -11.59 -7.67
CA PRO A 37 0.54 -10.14 -7.90
C PRO A 37 -0.80 -9.39 -7.86
N GLY A 38 -1.00 -8.57 -6.83
CA GLY A 38 -2.29 -7.97 -6.48
C GLY A 38 -2.15 -7.06 -5.26
N ALA A 39 -3.07 -6.11 -5.10
CA ALA A 39 -3.03 -5.13 -4.02
C ALA A 39 -3.78 -5.58 -2.77
N VAL A 40 -3.26 -5.18 -1.62
CA VAL A 40 -3.85 -5.32 -0.29
C VAL A 40 -4.08 -3.91 0.24
N GLU A 41 -5.30 -3.61 0.67
CA GLU A 41 -5.62 -2.34 1.32
C GLU A 41 -5.12 -2.37 2.76
N ILE A 42 -4.49 -1.29 3.23
CA ILE A 42 -3.98 -1.16 4.60
C ILE A 42 -4.55 0.16 5.15
N ASP A 43 -5.72 0.06 5.79
CA ASP A 43 -6.55 1.16 6.29
C ASP A 43 -7.17 2.11 5.23
N SER A 44 -8.51 2.11 5.21
CA SER A 44 -9.43 2.81 4.32
C SER A 44 -10.12 3.98 5.04
N CYS A 45 -10.54 5.04 4.34
CA CYS A 45 -11.21 6.19 4.98
C CYS A 45 -12.40 6.76 4.19
N HIS A 46 -13.56 6.09 4.31
CA HIS A 46 -14.85 6.75 4.61
C HIS A 46 -15.66 5.80 5.51
N PRO A 47 -16.37 6.30 6.53
CA PRO A 47 -16.32 5.81 7.93
C PRO A 47 -16.23 4.28 8.00
N LEU A 48 -15.02 3.76 7.82
CA LEU A 48 -14.69 2.36 7.88
C LEU A 48 -13.46 2.25 8.79
N PRO A 49 -13.33 1.12 9.48
CA PRO A 49 -13.04 1.23 10.89
C PRO A 49 -11.64 0.67 11.17
N VAL A 50 -10.84 1.38 11.97
CA VAL A 50 -9.39 1.15 12.18
C VAL A 50 -9.06 -0.34 12.36
N THR A 51 -8.17 -0.88 11.52
CA THR A 51 -7.83 -2.31 11.54
C THR A 51 -6.38 -2.57 11.92
N LEU A 52 -6.11 -3.71 12.57
CA LEU A 52 -4.75 -4.18 12.79
C LEU A 52 -4.15 -4.64 11.47
N THR A 53 -2.96 -4.14 11.16
CA THR A 53 -2.21 -4.52 9.97
C THR A 53 -0.77 -4.86 10.35
N GLN A 54 -0.21 -5.88 9.70
CA GLN A 54 1.19 -6.24 9.83
C GLN A 54 1.69 -6.69 8.47
N LEU A 55 2.75 -6.05 7.99
CA LEU A 55 3.51 -6.58 6.86
C LEU A 55 4.45 -7.66 7.40
N SER A 56 4.22 -8.94 7.06
CA SER A 56 5.05 -10.06 7.52
C SER A 56 5.50 -10.93 6.36
N ALA A 57 6.76 -10.79 5.93
CA ALA A 57 7.31 -11.63 4.86
C ALA A 57 7.90 -12.94 5.40
N SER A 58 7.50 -14.09 4.85
CA SER A 58 8.36 -15.26 4.81
C SER A 58 9.09 -15.30 3.46
N ARG A 59 10.41 -15.58 3.51
CA ARG A 59 11.43 -15.55 2.43
C ARG A 59 10.97 -15.11 1.03
N ARG A 60 11.63 -14.04 0.53
CA ARG A 60 11.56 -13.44 -0.83
C ARG A 60 10.35 -12.55 -1.13
N GLN A 61 10.19 -11.41 -0.44
CA GLN A 61 9.04 -10.53 -0.70
C GLN A 61 9.39 -9.03 -0.88
N ASN A 62 8.75 -8.36 -1.86
CA ASN A 62 8.84 -6.93 -2.13
C ASN A 62 7.43 -6.36 -2.39
N ILE A 63 7.18 -5.13 -1.95
CA ILE A 63 5.84 -4.50 -1.94
C ILE A 63 5.99 -3.02 -2.31
N PHE A 64 5.00 -2.44 -2.96
CA PHE A 64 4.82 -0.99 -3.05
C PHE A 64 3.96 -0.48 -1.91
N THR A 65 4.32 0.65 -1.30
CA THR A 65 3.39 1.38 -0.42
C THR A 65 3.27 2.83 -0.84
N ALA A 66 2.06 3.37 -0.94
CA ALA A 66 1.79 4.80 -0.94
C ALA A 66 1.14 5.18 0.40
N GLY A 67 1.52 6.30 1.00
CA GLY A 67 0.98 6.77 2.28
C GLY A 67 1.30 8.24 2.57
N LEU A 68 0.71 8.79 3.63
CA LEU A 68 0.79 10.22 4.00
C LEU A 68 2.17 10.66 4.55
N ARG A 69 2.43 11.97 4.45
CA ARG A 69 3.65 12.66 4.95
C ARG A 69 3.48 13.00 6.44
N ASP A 70 4.29 12.40 7.31
CA ASP A 70 4.35 12.77 8.75
C ASP A 70 4.96 14.20 8.86
N GLY A 71 4.23 15.16 9.45
CA GLY A 71 4.55 16.59 9.45
C GLY A 71 5.34 17.08 10.68
N ASN A 72 6.15 18.13 10.53
CA ASN A 72 6.84 18.81 11.63
C ASN A 72 6.52 20.32 11.63
N ILE A 73 6.53 20.91 12.82
CA ILE A 73 5.87 22.16 13.27
C ILE A 73 6.77 23.41 13.22
N GLU A 74 6.17 24.57 12.91
CA GLU A 74 6.45 25.94 13.41
C GLU A 74 5.21 26.80 13.03
N ALA A 75 4.61 27.74 13.77
CA ALA A 75 4.75 28.33 15.10
C ALA A 75 3.36 28.91 15.53
N CYS A 76 3.14 29.11 16.84
CA CYS A 76 1.89 29.58 17.45
C CYS A 76 1.44 31.00 17.08
N ARG A 77 0.11 31.23 17.01
CA ARG A 77 -0.58 32.37 17.66
C ARG A 77 -2.08 32.09 17.90
N ARG A 78 -2.52 32.38 19.13
CA ARG A 78 -3.92 32.31 19.63
C ARG A 78 -4.84 33.28 18.88
N VAL A 79 -6.08 32.88 18.57
CA VAL A 79 -7.31 33.69 18.69
C VAL A 79 -8.51 32.80 19.08
N SER A 80 -9.45 33.43 19.79
CA SER A 80 -10.54 32.94 20.62
C SER A 80 -11.73 32.25 19.93
N THR A 81 -12.49 31.54 20.77
CA THR A 81 -13.79 30.86 20.61
C THR A 81 -14.90 31.63 19.88
N ASN A 82 -15.72 30.92 19.08
CA ASN A 82 -17.20 30.89 19.19
C ASN A 82 -17.91 29.92 18.21
N ASN A 83 -18.77 29.07 18.80
CA ASN A 83 -20.10 28.56 18.41
C ASN A 83 -20.52 28.20 16.95
N LEU A 84 -20.95 26.93 16.83
CA LEU A 84 -22.21 26.39 16.24
C LEU A 84 -22.51 26.57 14.73
N GLN A 85 -22.49 25.47 13.97
CA GLN A 85 -23.67 24.77 13.40
C GLN A 85 -23.24 23.75 12.33
N THR A 86 -23.69 22.51 12.48
CA THR A 86 -23.54 21.41 11.49
C THR A 86 -24.65 21.45 10.43
N PRO A 87 -24.35 21.26 9.15
CA PRO A 87 -25.31 20.70 8.19
C PRO A 87 -24.87 19.32 7.70
N HIS A 88 -25.83 18.41 7.65
CA HIS A 88 -25.72 17.10 7.01
C HIS A 88 -25.43 17.27 5.50
N LEU A 89 -24.37 16.61 5.01
CA LEU A 89 -24.08 16.45 3.58
C LEU A 89 -24.11 14.97 3.21
N THR A 90 -25.08 14.60 2.38
CA THR A 90 -25.17 13.33 1.66
C THR A 90 -24.12 13.30 0.54
N LEU A 91 -23.19 12.34 0.59
CA LEU A 91 -22.16 12.15 -0.44
C LEU A 91 -22.63 11.17 -1.52
N SER A 92 -22.58 11.61 -2.77
CA SER A 92 -22.79 10.80 -3.98
C SER A 92 -21.51 10.01 -4.34
N PRO A 93 -21.61 8.85 -5.01
CA PRO A 93 -20.44 8.09 -5.46
C PRO A 93 -19.58 8.92 -6.44
N ARG A 94 -18.25 8.93 -6.25
CA ARG A 94 -17.30 9.61 -7.15
C ARG A 94 -17.33 8.95 -8.54
N GLN A 95 -17.62 9.73 -9.57
CA GLN A 95 -17.52 9.30 -10.96
C GLN A 95 -16.05 9.33 -11.39
N ILE A 96 -15.57 8.21 -11.95
CA ILE A 96 -14.28 8.13 -12.64
C ILE A 96 -14.30 9.18 -13.77
N PRO A 97 -13.32 10.11 -13.89
CA PRO A 97 -13.34 11.12 -14.94
C PRO A 97 -13.29 10.45 -16.31
N GLN A 98 -14.23 10.82 -17.19
CA GLN A 98 -14.12 10.61 -18.63
C GLN A 98 -13.07 11.61 -19.13
N LEU A 99 -11.94 11.16 -19.70
CA LEU A 99 -10.91 12.05 -20.22
C LEU A 99 -11.37 12.58 -21.60
N GLY A 100 -12.19 13.62 -21.57
CA GLY A 100 -12.62 14.32 -22.78
C GLY A 100 -11.49 15.17 -23.37
N CYS A 101 -11.01 14.83 -24.56
CA CYS A 101 -10.17 15.70 -25.37
C CYS A 101 -11.02 16.73 -26.11
N SER A 102 -10.89 18.01 -25.78
CA SER A 102 -11.45 19.12 -26.56
C SER A 102 -10.34 20.08 -26.99
N PHE A 103 -10.06 20.12 -28.30
CA PHE A 103 -9.24 21.13 -28.95
C PHE A 103 -10.13 22.27 -29.45
N PRO A 104 -9.79 23.57 -29.23
CA PRO A 104 -10.40 24.65 -29.98
C PRO A 104 -9.58 24.93 -31.26
N ALA A 105 -10.29 25.01 -32.38
CA ALA A 105 -9.79 25.47 -33.66
C ALA A 105 -9.62 27.01 -33.68
N THR A 106 -8.71 27.45 -34.54
CA THR A 106 -8.19 28.82 -34.75
C THR A 106 -9.20 29.86 -35.26
N GLY A 107 -9.01 31.12 -34.86
CA GLY A 107 -9.41 32.30 -35.67
C GLY A 107 -9.31 33.67 -34.96
N GLY A 108 -8.45 34.58 -35.49
CA GLY A 108 -8.75 36.03 -35.53
C GLY A 108 -7.90 37.05 -34.71
N SER A 109 -6.86 37.59 -35.36
CA SER A 109 -6.38 39.01 -35.36
C SER A 109 -6.10 39.82 -34.06
N GLY A 110 -4.79 40.01 -33.78
CA GLY A 110 -4.08 41.30 -33.80
C GLY A 110 -4.23 42.32 -32.66
N LEU A 111 -3.16 42.54 -31.87
CA LEU A 111 -2.47 43.83 -31.64
C LEU A 111 -1.29 43.69 -30.67
N ARG A 112 -0.21 44.43 -30.94
CA ARG A 112 1.11 44.38 -30.29
C ARG A 112 1.12 45.05 -28.91
N SER A 113 1.90 44.50 -27.98
CA SER A 113 3.10 45.12 -27.36
C SER A 113 3.29 44.70 -25.90
N GLY A 114 4.52 44.27 -25.57
CA GLY A 114 4.91 43.84 -24.23
C GLY A 114 5.78 42.60 -24.30
N VAL A 115 7.05 42.76 -24.63
CA VAL A 115 8.07 41.72 -24.41
C VAL A 115 8.35 41.74 -22.91
N GLU A 116 7.55 41.03 -22.13
CA GLU A 116 8.03 40.46 -20.87
C GLU A 116 8.93 39.30 -21.26
N THR A 117 10.16 39.33 -20.77
CA THR A 117 11.12 38.25 -20.90
C THR A 117 10.50 37.01 -20.27
N ASP A 118 10.03 36.08 -21.10
CA ASP A 118 9.63 34.72 -20.69
C ASP A 118 10.76 34.15 -19.82
N ALA A 119 10.52 34.10 -18.51
CA ALA A 119 11.29 33.24 -17.65
C ALA A 119 11.08 31.83 -18.19
N LEU A 120 12.11 31.26 -18.81
CA LEU A 120 12.14 29.88 -19.30
C LEU A 120 11.42 28.99 -18.28
N SER A 121 10.22 28.53 -18.65
CA SER A 121 9.40 27.71 -17.77
C SER A 121 10.19 26.46 -17.42
N VAL A 122 10.50 26.29 -16.14
CA VAL A 122 11.28 25.15 -15.66
C VAL A 122 10.53 23.88 -16.07
N PRO A 123 11.18 22.90 -16.73
CA PRO A 123 10.48 21.75 -17.26
C PRO A 123 9.75 21.03 -16.11
N PRO A 124 8.42 20.85 -16.19
CA PRO A 124 7.64 20.14 -15.18
C PRO A 124 7.89 18.62 -15.18
N VAL A 125 8.83 18.10 -15.98
CA VAL A 125 9.17 16.67 -16.03
C VAL A 125 10.68 16.47 -15.96
N PHE A 126 11.15 15.76 -14.94
CA PHE A 126 12.57 15.48 -14.74
C PHE A 126 12.81 14.20 -13.93
N PRO A 127 13.98 13.56 -14.08
CA PRO A 127 14.35 12.39 -13.29
C PRO A 127 14.69 12.73 -11.84
N LEU A 128 14.43 11.77 -10.96
CA LEU A 128 14.70 11.87 -9.52
C LEU A 128 15.77 10.87 -9.07
N SER A 129 16.65 11.32 -8.18
CA SER A 129 17.49 10.46 -7.34
C SER A 129 16.82 10.31 -5.97
N CYS A 130 16.28 9.13 -5.73
CA CYS A 130 15.48 8.81 -4.55
C CYS A 130 16.31 8.27 -3.38
N VAL A 131 15.78 8.36 -2.16
CA VAL A 131 16.52 8.03 -0.93
C VAL A 131 16.27 6.59 -0.52
N VAL A 132 17.34 5.86 -0.22
CA VAL A 132 17.26 4.51 0.34
C VAL A 132 17.38 4.54 1.86
N GLN A 133 16.47 3.85 2.55
CA GLN A 133 16.54 3.59 3.98
C GLN A 133 17.09 2.19 4.25
N GLN A 134 18.10 2.10 5.11
CA GLN A 134 18.83 0.87 5.44
C GLN A 134 18.38 0.31 6.81
N TYR A 135 17.08 0.10 6.99
CA TYR A 135 16.56 -0.46 8.24
C TYR A 135 16.91 -1.94 8.38
N ALA A 136 17.20 -2.39 9.59
CA ALA A 136 17.66 -3.76 9.88
C ALA A 136 16.71 -4.88 9.41
N TRP A 137 15.41 -4.59 9.24
CA TRP A 137 14.43 -5.54 8.76
C TRP A 137 14.48 -5.78 7.24
N GLY A 138 15.22 -4.93 6.51
CA GLY A 138 15.32 -4.98 5.07
C GLY A 138 16.17 -6.14 4.57
N LYS A 139 15.94 -6.57 3.33
CA LYS A 139 16.79 -7.59 2.70
C LYS A 139 18.22 -7.09 2.50
N MET A 140 19.18 -8.00 2.64
CA MET A 140 20.60 -7.71 2.49
C MET A 140 21.02 -7.65 1.02
N GLY A 141 21.83 -6.65 0.67
CA GLY A 141 22.55 -6.59 -0.60
C GLY A 141 21.67 -6.74 -1.83
N SER A 142 22.18 -7.48 -2.82
CA SER A 142 21.53 -7.73 -4.10
C SER A 142 20.26 -8.60 -3.99
N ASN A 143 19.97 -9.19 -2.82
CA ASN A 143 18.69 -9.86 -2.57
C ASN A 143 17.53 -8.86 -2.38
N SER A 144 17.85 -7.60 -2.08
CA SER A 144 16.87 -6.53 -1.96
C SER A 144 16.45 -5.99 -3.33
N GLU A 145 15.14 -5.86 -3.53
CA GLU A 145 14.63 -5.16 -4.71
C GLU A 145 14.96 -3.68 -4.69
N VAL A 146 15.02 -3.07 -3.51
CA VAL A 146 15.44 -1.67 -3.36
C VAL A 146 16.88 -1.50 -3.85
N ALA A 147 17.79 -2.40 -3.45
CA ALA A 147 19.18 -2.38 -3.93
C ALA A 147 19.27 -2.57 -5.46
N ARG A 148 18.52 -3.53 -6.01
CA ARG A 148 18.50 -3.79 -7.46
C ARG A 148 17.94 -2.63 -8.27
N LEU A 149 16.89 -1.97 -7.77
CA LEU A 149 16.35 -0.77 -8.42
C LEU A 149 17.37 0.37 -8.39
N LEU A 150 18.00 0.63 -7.25
CA LEU A 150 19.04 1.66 -7.12
C LEU A 150 20.22 1.43 -8.08
N ALA A 151 20.81 0.23 -8.07
CA ALA A 151 21.93 -0.09 -8.97
C ALA A 151 21.54 -0.09 -10.45
N SER A 152 20.27 -0.38 -10.75
CA SER A 152 19.77 -0.30 -12.13
C SER A 152 19.62 1.15 -12.58
N SER A 153 19.22 2.08 -11.71
CA SER A 153 19.00 3.49 -12.08
C SER A 153 20.27 4.31 -12.10
N ASP A 154 21.16 4.14 -11.12
CA ASP A 154 22.43 4.87 -10.99
C ASP A 154 23.63 3.95 -11.29
N PRO A 155 24.35 4.14 -12.41
CA PRO A 155 25.55 3.36 -12.74
C PRO A 155 26.69 3.47 -11.71
N LEU A 156 26.70 4.53 -10.89
CA LEU A 156 27.71 4.74 -9.86
C LEU A 156 27.33 4.09 -8.52
N ALA A 157 26.08 3.68 -8.35
CA ALA A 157 25.63 3.05 -7.13
C ALA A 157 26.23 1.65 -6.98
N GLN A 158 27.00 1.45 -5.90
CA GLN A 158 27.52 0.15 -5.52
C GLN A 158 26.65 -0.47 -4.42
N ILE A 159 26.25 -1.72 -4.64
CA ILE A 159 25.51 -2.49 -3.63
C ILE A 159 26.51 -3.05 -2.62
N SER A 160 26.29 -2.75 -1.35
CA SER A 160 27.00 -3.36 -0.23
C SER A 160 26.26 -4.65 0.14
N GLU A 161 26.85 -5.81 -0.12
CA GLU A 161 26.16 -7.10 0.09
C GLU A 161 25.84 -7.41 1.56
N ASP A 162 26.53 -6.75 2.49
CA ASP A 162 26.42 -6.85 3.93
C ASP A 162 25.45 -5.84 4.57
N LYS A 163 24.83 -4.95 3.79
CA LYS A 163 23.89 -3.94 4.30
C LYS A 163 22.45 -4.23 3.93
N PRO A 164 21.48 -3.90 4.81
CA PRO A 164 20.08 -4.02 4.49
C PRO A 164 19.62 -2.85 3.61
N TYR A 165 18.77 -3.12 2.64
CA TYR A 165 18.12 -2.13 1.78
C TYR A 165 16.61 -2.31 1.93
N ALA A 166 16.00 -1.47 2.77
CA ALA A 166 14.65 -1.69 3.29
C ALA A 166 13.57 -0.93 2.52
N GLU A 167 13.76 0.39 2.34
CA GLU A 167 12.79 1.25 1.66
C GLU A 167 13.48 2.13 0.61
N LEU A 168 12.86 2.31 -0.57
CA LEU A 168 13.19 3.36 -1.53
C LEU A 168 12.11 4.45 -1.45
N TRP A 169 12.47 5.68 -1.07
CA TRP A 169 11.54 6.79 -0.89
C TRP A 169 11.52 7.71 -2.10
N MET A 170 10.35 7.86 -2.71
CA MET A 170 10.11 8.68 -3.87
C MET A 170 9.08 9.76 -3.51
N GLY A 171 9.55 11.00 -3.39
CA GLY A 171 8.71 12.13 -3.04
C GLY A 171 9.47 13.22 -2.31
N ALA A 172 8.72 14.11 -1.67
CA ALA A 172 9.24 15.31 -1.03
C ALA A 172 9.40 15.16 0.49
N HIS A 173 9.42 13.95 1.06
CA HIS A 173 9.39 13.81 2.52
C HIS A 173 10.66 14.41 3.18
N PRO A 174 10.60 15.22 4.27
CA PRO A 174 11.78 15.88 4.84
C PRO A 174 12.96 14.96 5.18
N ARG A 175 12.69 13.76 5.71
CA ARG A 175 13.69 12.71 6.00
C ARG A 175 14.20 11.91 4.78
N GLY A 176 13.69 12.18 3.59
CA GLY A 176 14.01 11.44 2.37
C GLY A 176 13.55 12.18 1.13
N ASP A 177 13.92 13.47 1.05
CA ASP A 177 13.51 14.38 -0.02
C ASP A 177 14.34 14.06 -1.27
N ALA A 178 13.67 13.68 -2.36
CA ALA A 178 14.34 13.24 -3.58
C ALA A 178 15.14 14.39 -4.21
N LYS A 179 16.29 14.09 -4.80
CA LYS A 179 17.09 15.08 -5.54
C LYS A 179 16.66 15.10 -7.01
N ILE A 180 16.70 16.28 -7.62
CA ILE A 180 16.43 16.45 -9.04
C ILE A 180 17.69 16.11 -9.84
N LEU A 181 17.58 15.24 -10.84
CA LEU A 181 18.67 14.82 -11.74
C LEU A 181 18.62 15.56 -13.08
N ASP A 182 18.40 16.88 -13.03
CA ASP A 182 18.39 17.74 -14.21
C ASP A 182 19.35 18.93 -13.97
N ASN A 183 20.39 19.03 -14.79
CA ASN A 183 21.40 20.08 -14.66
C ASN A 183 20.89 21.47 -15.05
N SER A 184 19.75 21.57 -15.73
CA SER A 184 19.08 22.85 -16.02
C SER A 184 18.38 23.42 -14.79
N ILE A 185 18.10 22.58 -13.79
CA ILE A 185 17.49 22.97 -12.52
C ILE A 185 18.60 23.16 -11.50
N LEU A 186 18.62 24.31 -10.83
CA LEU A 186 19.57 24.56 -9.75
C LEU A 186 19.44 23.44 -8.71
N GLN A 187 20.57 22.93 -8.21
CA GLN A 187 20.66 21.77 -7.32
C GLN A 187 19.74 21.92 -6.09
N LYS A 188 18.52 21.39 -6.21
CA LYS A 188 17.43 21.45 -5.22
C LYS A 188 16.87 20.05 -4.99
N THR A 189 16.30 19.86 -3.82
CA THR A 189 15.43 18.71 -3.58
C THR A 189 14.05 18.95 -4.18
N LEU A 190 13.27 17.88 -4.39
CA LEU A 190 11.92 17.95 -4.93
C LEU A 190 11.02 18.83 -4.05
N GLY A 191 11.10 18.69 -2.73
CA GLY A 191 10.33 19.50 -1.80
C GLY A 191 10.66 21.00 -1.89
N GLN A 192 11.94 21.35 -2.02
CA GLN A 192 12.36 22.75 -2.22
C GLN A 192 11.86 23.31 -3.53
N TRP A 193 11.95 22.53 -4.62
CA TRP A 193 11.48 22.95 -5.93
C TRP A 193 9.95 23.13 -5.96
N ILE A 194 9.18 22.20 -5.39
CA ILE A 194 7.70 22.31 -5.29
C ILE A 194 7.29 23.56 -4.50
N ALA A 195 8.01 23.90 -3.43
CA ALA A 195 7.68 25.07 -2.62
C ALA A 195 7.72 26.39 -3.41
N GLU A 196 8.56 26.46 -4.45
CA GLU A 196 8.69 27.61 -5.35
C GLU A 196 7.83 27.50 -6.61
N ASN A 197 7.37 26.29 -6.96
CA ASN A 197 6.67 25.99 -8.22
C ASN A 197 5.33 25.29 -7.95
N GLN A 198 4.56 25.76 -6.96
CA GLN A 198 3.38 25.04 -6.45
C GLN A 198 2.31 24.75 -7.51
N ASP A 199 2.26 25.51 -8.60
CA ASP A 199 1.33 25.26 -9.71
C ASP A 199 1.61 23.93 -10.41
N CYS A 200 2.81 23.35 -10.27
CA CYS A 200 3.14 22.02 -10.74
C CYS A 200 2.26 20.93 -10.11
N LEU A 201 1.62 21.19 -8.96
CA LEU A 201 0.80 20.21 -8.25
C LEU A 201 -0.58 20.03 -8.89
N GLY A 202 -1.05 20.99 -9.68
CA GLY A 202 -2.46 21.11 -10.06
C GLY A 202 -3.24 21.90 -9.01
N SER A 203 -4.20 22.72 -9.45
CA SER A 203 -4.87 23.71 -8.59
C SER A 203 -5.59 23.05 -7.40
N LYS A 204 -6.35 21.98 -7.66
CA LYS A 204 -7.09 21.28 -6.60
C LYS A 204 -6.19 20.68 -5.52
N VAL A 205 -5.07 20.07 -5.92
CA VAL A 205 -4.10 19.46 -5.00
C VAL A 205 -3.39 20.54 -4.20
N LYS A 206 -2.96 21.61 -4.87
CA LYS A 206 -2.36 22.78 -4.23
C LYS A 206 -3.27 23.36 -3.14
N ASP A 207 -4.55 23.57 -3.45
CA ASP A 207 -5.51 24.17 -2.52
C ASP A 207 -5.83 23.22 -1.35
N THR A 208 -6.06 21.93 -1.64
CA THR A 208 -6.47 20.93 -0.65
C THR A 208 -5.34 20.59 0.33
N PHE A 209 -4.09 20.54 -0.15
CA PHE A 209 -2.93 20.10 0.63
C PHE A 209 -1.91 21.21 0.89
N ASN A 210 -2.34 22.47 0.80
CA ASN A 210 -1.55 23.67 1.11
C ASN A 210 -0.18 23.70 0.38
N GLY A 211 -0.19 23.45 -0.93
CA GLY A 211 1.00 23.50 -1.77
C GLY A 211 2.01 22.39 -1.49
N LYS A 212 1.60 21.28 -0.87
CA LYS A 212 2.46 20.12 -0.58
C LYS A 212 2.02 18.91 -1.39
N LEU A 213 3.00 18.08 -1.78
CA LEU A 213 2.72 16.74 -2.30
C LEU A 213 2.08 15.89 -1.18
N PRO A 214 0.87 15.35 -1.38
CA PRO A 214 0.11 14.69 -0.30
C PRO A 214 0.61 13.27 0.02
N PHE A 215 1.35 12.63 -0.87
CA PHE A 215 1.78 11.25 -0.70
C PHE A 215 3.30 11.09 -0.69
N LEU A 216 3.74 9.98 -0.09
CA LEU A 216 5.07 9.42 -0.20
C LEU A 216 4.97 8.05 -0.85
N PHE A 217 5.62 7.88 -2.01
CA PHE A 217 5.61 6.62 -2.73
C PHE A 217 6.87 5.80 -2.39
N LYS A 218 6.72 4.50 -2.12
CA LYS A 218 7.83 3.65 -1.70
C LYS A 218 7.86 2.28 -2.33
N VAL A 219 9.07 1.74 -2.50
CA VAL A 219 9.31 0.30 -2.63
C VAL A 219 9.85 -0.23 -1.32
N LEU A 220 9.28 -1.30 -0.79
CA LEU A 220 9.73 -2.03 0.39
C LEU A 220 10.34 -3.37 -0.02
N SER A 221 11.50 -3.71 0.56
CA SER A 221 12.11 -5.03 0.44
C SER A 221 12.29 -5.65 1.81
N VAL A 222 11.34 -6.51 2.19
CA VAL A 222 11.15 -7.00 3.56
C VAL A 222 11.80 -8.37 3.74
N GLU A 223 12.70 -8.51 4.72
CA GLU A 223 13.30 -9.78 5.13
C GLU A 223 12.64 -10.30 6.42
N THR A 224 12.51 -9.43 7.43
CA THR A 224 11.87 -9.78 8.70
C THR A 224 10.51 -9.12 8.82
N ALA A 225 9.57 -9.77 9.51
CA ALA A 225 8.24 -9.21 9.74
C ALA A 225 8.31 -7.85 10.46
N LEU A 226 7.50 -6.90 10.01
CA LEU A 226 7.38 -5.58 10.62
C LEU A 226 6.49 -5.64 11.86
N SER A 227 6.41 -4.55 12.61
CA SER A 227 5.49 -4.44 13.75
C SER A 227 4.03 -4.56 13.31
N ILE A 228 3.19 -5.15 14.17
CA ILE A 228 1.74 -4.96 14.04
C ILE A 228 1.43 -3.51 14.37
N GLN A 229 0.66 -2.86 13.51
CA GLN A 229 0.31 -1.46 13.58
C GLN A 229 -1.17 -1.24 13.26
N ALA A 230 -1.67 -0.08 13.65
CA ALA A 230 -2.96 0.44 13.29
C ALA A 230 -2.84 1.96 13.33
N HIS A 231 -3.50 2.66 12.41
CA HIS A 231 -3.38 4.11 12.29
C HIS A 231 -4.66 4.81 12.73
N PRO A 232 -4.57 5.86 13.56
CA PRO A 232 -5.76 6.61 13.95
C PRO A 232 -6.38 7.28 12.71
N ASN A 233 -7.71 7.46 12.75
CA ASN A 233 -8.38 8.34 11.81
C ASN A 233 -7.99 9.81 12.05
N LYS A 234 -8.40 10.72 11.16
CA LYS A 234 -7.97 12.12 11.19
C LYS A 234 -8.32 12.82 12.50
N GLU A 235 -9.56 12.67 12.95
CA GLU A 235 -10.06 13.27 14.19
C GLU A 235 -9.31 12.76 15.45
N LEU A 236 -9.02 11.46 15.50
CA LEU A 236 -8.28 10.86 16.61
C LEU A 236 -6.80 11.25 16.56
N ALA A 237 -6.19 11.32 15.38
CA ALA A 237 -4.80 11.76 15.21
C ALA A 237 -4.60 13.19 15.73
N GLU A 238 -5.53 14.10 15.43
CA GLU A 238 -5.53 15.47 15.95
C GLU A 238 -5.57 15.51 17.49
N LYS A 239 -6.47 14.72 18.10
CA LYS A 239 -6.58 14.63 19.57
C LYS A 239 -5.30 14.06 20.21
N LEU A 240 -4.78 12.97 19.66
CA LEU A 240 -3.59 12.28 20.17
C LEU A 240 -2.33 13.14 20.03
N HIS A 241 -2.18 13.85 18.92
CA HIS A 241 -1.08 14.80 18.70
C HIS A 241 -1.09 15.94 19.72
N LEU A 242 -2.26 16.49 20.03
CA LEU A 242 -2.41 17.54 21.04
C LEU A 242 -2.08 17.04 22.46
N GLN A 243 -2.42 15.79 22.77
CA GLN A 243 -2.25 15.21 24.12
C GLN A 243 -0.83 14.68 24.37
N ALA A 244 -0.23 14.03 23.38
CA ALA A 244 1.06 13.34 23.50
C ALA A 244 1.91 13.48 22.22
N PRO A 245 2.37 14.69 21.87
CA PRO A 245 3.09 14.97 20.62
C PRO A 245 4.41 14.19 20.48
N GLN A 246 5.01 13.75 21.59
CA GLN A 246 6.19 12.89 21.59
C GLN A 246 5.93 11.46 21.06
N HIS A 247 4.68 11.00 21.13
CA HIS A 247 4.26 9.68 20.65
C HIS A 247 3.50 9.77 19.32
N TYR A 248 2.78 10.86 19.11
CA TYR A 248 2.02 11.17 17.91
C TYR A 248 2.58 12.45 17.30
N PRO A 249 3.59 12.37 16.42
CA PRO A 249 4.37 13.54 16.00
C PRO A 249 3.58 14.51 15.09
N ASP A 250 2.45 14.07 14.54
CA ASP A 250 1.59 14.90 13.69
C ASP A 250 0.12 14.54 13.85
N ALA A 251 -0.73 15.45 13.36
CA ALA A 251 -2.17 15.38 13.46
C ALA A 251 -2.82 14.73 12.21
N ASN A 252 -2.10 13.89 11.47
CA ASN A 252 -2.62 13.29 10.25
C ASN A 252 -3.04 11.83 10.44
N HIS A 253 -4.08 11.43 9.70
CA HIS A 253 -4.29 10.00 9.46
C HIS A 253 -3.19 9.44 8.54
N LYS A 254 -3.15 8.12 8.37
CA LYS A 254 -2.14 7.46 7.53
C LYS A 254 -2.75 6.26 6.78
N PRO A 255 -3.57 6.51 5.73
CA PRO A 255 -4.02 5.45 4.86
C PRO A 255 -2.83 4.92 4.07
N GLU A 256 -2.76 3.60 3.90
CA GLU A 256 -1.69 2.92 3.20
C GLU A 256 -2.27 1.93 2.18
N MET A 257 -1.58 1.74 1.07
CA MET A 257 -1.96 0.69 0.10
C MET A 257 -0.73 -0.08 -0.33
N ALA A 258 -0.81 -1.40 -0.23
CA ALA A 258 0.26 -2.31 -0.58
C ALA A 258 0.01 -2.96 -1.96
N ILE A 259 0.92 -2.81 -2.94
CA ILE A 259 0.86 -3.58 -4.20
C ILE A 259 2.03 -4.56 -4.28
N ALA A 260 1.72 -5.86 -4.33
CA ALA A 260 2.74 -6.89 -4.33
C ALA A 260 3.53 -6.93 -5.66
N LEU A 261 4.85 -6.71 -5.59
CA LEU A 261 5.77 -6.85 -6.72
C LEU A 261 6.21 -8.31 -6.93
N THR A 262 6.31 -9.03 -5.82
CA THR A 262 6.63 -10.46 -5.76
C THR A 262 5.58 -11.11 -4.86
N PRO A 263 5.57 -12.45 -4.66
CA PRO A 263 4.72 -13.05 -3.65
C PRO A 263 4.86 -12.30 -2.31
N PHE A 264 3.72 -12.01 -1.68
CA PHE A 264 3.62 -11.20 -0.49
C PHE A 264 2.69 -11.86 0.54
N GLN A 265 3.04 -11.71 1.81
CA GLN A 265 2.29 -12.15 2.97
C GLN A 265 2.13 -11.00 3.97
N GLY A 266 0.93 -10.87 4.52
CA GLY A 266 0.66 -9.92 5.59
C GLY A 266 -0.51 -10.37 6.45
N LEU A 267 -0.60 -9.79 7.64
CA LEU A 267 -1.79 -9.82 8.48
C LEU A 267 -2.58 -8.54 8.24
N CYS A 268 -3.88 -8.67 8.04
CA CYS A 268 -4.75 -7.52 7.82
C CYS A 268 -6.15 -7.81 8.37
N GLY A 269 -6.54 -7.05 9.40
CA GLY A 269 -7.82 -7.16 10.08
C GLY A 269 -8.00 -8.42 10.93
N PHE A 270 -9.18 -8.49 11.57
CA PHE A 270 -9.58 -9.65 12.34
C PHE A 270 -10.17 -10.74 11.43
N ARG A 271 -9.91 -12.01 11.79
CA ARG A 271 -10.46 -13.21 11.14
C ARG A 271 -11.97 -13.33 11.35
N PRO A 272 -12.68 -14.13 10.53
CA PRO A 272 -14.05 -14.56 10.83
C PRO A 272 -14.16 -15.13 12.25
N VAL A 273 -15.24 -14.79 12.95
CA VAL A 273 -15.41 -15.13 14.37
C VAL A 273 -15.39 -16.63 14.60
N GLU A 274 -15.95 -17.40 13.66
CA GLU A 274 -15.99 -18.86 13.68
C GLU A 274 -14.58 -19.46 13.72
N GLU A 275 -13.63 -18.86 12.99
CA GLU A 275 -12.23 -19.26 13.05
C GLU A 275 -11.62 -18.95 14.41
N ILE A 276 -11.86 -17.74 14.93
CA ILE A 276 -11.34 -17.32 16.25
C ILE A 276 -11.87 -18.25 17.34
N VAL A 277 -13.17 -18.55 17.34
CA VAL A 277 -13.80 -19.50 18.26
C VAL A 277 -13.23 -20.92 18.12
N THR A 278 -12.93 -21.34 16.89
CA THR A 278 -12.25 -22.62 16.64
C THR A 278 -10.87 -22.64 17.28
N PHE A 279 -10.07 -21.57 17.16
CA PHE A 279 -8.76 -21.47 17.80
C PHE A 279 -8.86 -21.41 19.32
N LEU A 280 -9.81 -20.66 19.88
CA LEU A 280 -10.10 -20.68 21.33
C LEU A 280 -10.45 -22.07 21.85
N THR A 281 -10.97 -22.96 21.00
CA THR A 281 -11.30 -24.33 21.41
C THR A 281 -10.12 -25.28 21.24
N LYS A 282 -9.27 -25.06 20.23
CA LYS A 282 -8.16 -25.97 19.88
C LYS A 282 -6.81 -25.61 20.50
N VAL A 283 -6.66 -24.36 20.96
CA VAL A 283 -5.39 -23.81 21.46
C VAL A 283 -5.60 -23.38 22.91
N PRO A 284 -5.35 -24.28 23.89
CA PRO A 284 -5.62 -24.00 25.30
C PRO A 284 -4.82 -22.82 25.83
N GLU A 285 -3.58 -22.61 25.35
CA GLU A 285 -2.74 -21.48 25.76
C GLU A 285 -3.34 -20.13 25.30
N PHE A 286 -3.98 -20.11 24.13
CA PHE A 286 -4.68 -18.93 23.64
C PHE A 286 -5.96 -18.69 24.44
N GLN A 287 -6.72 -19.75 24.72
CA GLN A 287 -7.93 -19.65 25.54
C GLN A 287 -7.62 -19.14 26.95
N PHE A 288 -6.52 -19.61 27.57
CA PHE A 288 -6.05 -19.16 28.87
C PHE A 288 -5.81 -17.65 28.91
N LEU A 289 -5.12 -17.10 27.89
CA LEU A 289 -4.84 -15.67 27.81
C LEU A 289 -6.07 -14.81 27.57
N ILE A 290 -7.08 -15.35 26.87
CA ILE A 290 -8.33 -14.64 26.61
C ILE A 290 -9.27 -14.70 27.82
N GLY A 291 -9.22 -15.81 28.58
CA GLY A 291 -10.04 -16.06 29.75
C GLY A 291 -11.45 -16.56 29.44
N ASP A 292 -12.03 -17.32 30.37
CA ASP A 292 -13.30 -18.03 30.19
C ASP A 292 -14.48 -17.11 29.86
N ASN A 293 -14.56 -15.96 30.54
CA ASN A 293 -15.67 -15.03 30.36
C ASN A 293 -15.68 -14.44 28.95
N ALA A 294 -14.58 -13.82 28.51
CA ALA A 294 -14.48 -13.22 27.18
C ALA A 294 -14.64 -14.27 26.07
N ALA A 295 -14.02 -15.45 26.24
CA ALA A 295 -14.16 -16.55 25.28
C ALA A 295 -15.62 -17.05 25.18
N THR A 296 -16.35 -17.09 26.29
CA THR A 296 -17.77 -17.47 26.32
C THR A 296 -18.65 -16.41 25.66
N GLN A 297 -18.40 -15.13 25.92
CA GLN A 297 -19.10 -14.02 25.26
C GLN A 297 -18.93 -14.08 23.74
N LEU A 298 -17.72 -14.31 23.24
CA LEU A 298 -17.46 -14.42 21.80
C LEU A 298 -18.14 -15.66 21.17
N LYS A 299 -18.19 -16.78 21.88
CA LYS A 299 -18.94 -17.96 21.43
C LYS A 299 -20.44 -17.68 21.33
N GLN A 300 -20.99 -16.93 22.29
CA GLN A 300 -22.40 -16.57 22.32
C GLN A 300 -22.78 -15.49 21.29
N SER A 301 -21.81 -14.74 20.76
CA SER A 301 -22.06 -13.69 19.77
C SER A 301 -22.20 -14.20 18.33
N LEU A 302 -21.87 -15.46 18.03
CA LEU A 302 -21.89 -16.03 16.67
C LEU A 302 -23.23 -15.91 15.93
N SER A 303 -24.34 -15.80 16.65
CA SER A 303 -25.69 -15.66 16.11
C SER A 303 -26.32 -14.30 16.40
N ARG A 304 -25.51 -13.30 16.75
CA ARG A 304 -25.95 -11.95 17.12
C ARG A 304 -25.59 -10.94 16.03
N ASP A 305 -26.02 -9.71 16.24
CA ASP A 305 -25.70 -8.58 15.37
C ASP A 305 -24.20 -8.22 15.42
N SER A 306 -23.75 -7.44 14.43
CA SER A 306 -22.35 -7.05 14.26
C SER A 306 -21.79 -6.24 15.43
N GLN A 307 -22.61 -5.43 16.10
CA GLN A 307 -22.17 -4.63 17.24
C GLN A 307 -21.87 -5.51 18.46
N THR A 308 -22.72 -6.51 18.71
CA THR A 308 -22.50 -7.50 19.77
C THR A 308 -21.22 -8.30 19.51
N VAL A 309 -20.98 -8.71 18.26
CA VAL A 309 -19.74 -9.39 17.85
C VAL A 309 -18.51 -8.52 18.08
N ALA A 310 -18.54 -7.26 17.63
CA ALA A 310 -17.43 -6.33 17.79
C ALA A 310 -17.06 -6.11 19.26
N SER A 311 -18.06 -5.93 20.12
CA SER A 311 -17.87 -5.78 21.58
C SER A 311 -17.26 -7.03 22.22
N ALA A 312 -17.74 -8.22 21.88
CA ALA A 312 -17.18 -9.48 22.39
C ALA A 312 -15.73 -9.70 21.92
N LEU A 313 -15.43 -9.32 20.68
CA LEU A 313 -14.09 -9.40 20.11
C LEU A 313 -13.13 -8.38 20.75
N GLN A 314 -13.62 -7.16 21.01
CA GLN A 314 -12.89 -6.13 21.76
C GLN A 314 -12.54 -6.59 23.18
N SER A 315 -13.49 -7.25 23.86
CA SER A 315 -13.28 -7.84 25.18
C SER A 315 -12.15 -8.88 25.15
N CYS A 316 -12.20 -9.81 24.19
CA CYS A 316 -11.15 -10.82 23.98
C CYS A 316 -9.79 -10.19 23.71
N PHE A 317 -9.72 -9.27 22.75
CA PHE A 317 -8.48 -8.60 22.37
C PHE A 317 -7.90 -7.78 23.53
N SER A 318 -8.75 -7.08 24.28
CA SER A 318 -8.35 -6.29 25.44
C SER A 318 -7.76 -7.15 26.55
N HIS A 319 -8.32 -8.33 26.83
CA HIS A 319 -7.72 -9.25 27.80
C HIS A 319 -6.32 -9.71 27.38
N LEU A 320 -6.15 -10.08 26.11
CA LEU A 320 -4.83 -10.46 25.60
C LEU A 320 -3.82 -9.32 25.72
N MET A 321 -4.19 -8.11 25.28
CA MET A 321 -3.26 -6.97 25.27
C MET A 321 -2.93 -6.43 26.67
N LYS A 322 -3.83 -6.62 27.65
CA LYS A 322 -3.61 -6.22 29.05
C LYS A 322 -2.94 -7.31 29.90
N SER A 323 -2.77 -8.52 29.35
CA SER A 323 -2.11 -9.62 30.05
C SER A 323 -0.65 -9.28 30.39
N GLU A 324 -0.19 -9.73 31.56
CA GLU A 324 1.21 -9.54 31.94
C GLU A 324 2.15 -10.22 30.95
N LYS A 325 3.22 -9.51 30.54
CA LYS A 325 4.20 -10.02 29.58
C LYS A 325 4.77 -11.37 29.99
N LYS A 326 5.00 -11.59 31.29
CA LYS A 326 5.51 -12.86 31.83
C LYS A 326 4.55 -14.02 31.54
N VAL A 327 3.26 -13.82 31.80
CA VAL A 327 2.21 -14.82 31.56
C VAL A 327 2.09 -15.14 30.08
N VAL A 328 2.13 -14.12 29.21
CA VAL A 328 2.10 -14.31 27.75
C VAL A 328 3.30 -15.16 27.28
N VAL A 329 4.50 -14.88 27.80
CA VAL A 329 5.71 -15.66 27.48
C VAL A 329 5.61 -17.11 27.94
N GLU A 330 5.10 -17.34 29.15
CA GLU A 330 4.88 -18.70 29.68
C GLU A 330 3.92 -19.50 28.79
N GLN A 331 2.76 -18.92 28.45
CA GLN A 331 1.77 -19.56 27.58
C GLN A 331 2.30 -19.79 26.16
N LEU A 332 3.08 -18.85 25.61
CA LEU A 332 3.70 -19.03 24.31
C LEU A 332 4.72 -20.19 24.31
N ASN A 333 5.53 -20.31 25.36
CA ASN A 333 6.48 -21.42 25.49
C ASN A 333 5.78 -22.78 25.57
N LEU A 334 4.63 -22.85 26.26
CA LEU A 334 3.80 -24.05 26.30
C LEU A 334 3.26 -24.39 24.90
N LEU A 335 2.77 -23.40 24.16
CA LEU A 335 2.29 -23.57 22.79
C LEU A 335 3.37 -24.11 21.87
N VAL A 336 4.57 -23.51 21.89
CA VAL A 336 5.72 -23.95 21.09
C VAL A 336 6.07 -25.39 21.45
N LYS A 337 6.23 -25.69 22.74
CA LYS A 337 6.52 -27.06 23.20
C LYS A 337 5.48 -28.07 22.72
N ARG A 338 4.18 -27.73 22.81
CA ARG A 338 3.08 -28.60 22.41
C ARG A 338 3.08 -28.85 20.90
N ILE A 339 3.32 -27.83 20.09
CA ILE A 339 3.37 -27.96 18.63
C ILE A 339 4.61 -28.76 18.21
N SER A 340 5.77 -28.52 18.81
CA SER A 340 7.02 -29.24 18.49
C SER A 340 7.02 -30.72 18.90
N GLN A 341 6.08 -31.15 19.76
CA GLN A 341 5.96 -32.54 20.22
C GLN A 341 4.93 -33.37 19.43
N GLN A 342 4.21 -32.76 18.49
CA GLN A 342 3.30 -33.49 17.60
C GLN A 342 4.09 -34.00 16.39
N ASP A 343 3.83 -35.23 15.94
CA ASP A 343 4.38 -35.78 14.70
C ASP A 343 3.87 -34.96 13.50
N CYS A 344 4.64 -33.94 13.14
CA CYS A 344 4.37 -33.05 12.02
C CYS A 344 5.50 -33.24 11.01
N VAL A 345 5.16 -33.49 9.73
CA VAL A 345 6.12 -33.24 8.65
C VAL A 345 6.24 -31.72 8.51
N GLU A 346 7.24 -31.18 9.18
CA GLU A 346 7.54 -29.77 9.18
C GLU A 346 8.54 -29.44 8.07
N CYS A 347 8.07 -28.73 7.04
CA CYS A 347 8.91 -28.15 6.00
C CYS A 347 8.91 -26.63 6.19
N MET A 348 9.87 -26.14 6.97
CA MET A 348 10.10 -24.72 7.21
C MET A 348 11.11 -24.16 6.20
N ALA A 349 10.90 -22.94 5.74
CA ALA A 349 12.02 -22.11 5.28
C ALA A 349 12.97 -21.88 6.47
N CYS A 350 14.30 -21.84 6.30
CA CYS A 350 15.21 -21.53 7.42
C CYS A 350 15.00 -20.07 7.86
N SER A 351 14.09 -19.85 8.80
CA SER A 351 13.65 -18.54 9.26
C SER A 351 13.17 -18.69 10.68
N ASP A 352 13.95 -18.18 11.64
CA ASP A 352 13.65 -18.24 13.08
C ASP A 352 12.67 -17.13 13.54
N ASN A 353 11.89 -16.57 12.60
CA ASN A 353 10.98 -15.48 12.88
C ASN A 353 9.71 -15.98 13.60
N THR A 354 9.62 -15.72 14.90
CA THR A 354 8.43 -15.97 15.75
C THR A 354 7.50 -14.74 15.74
N VAL A 355 6.18 -14.93 15.60
CA VAL A 355 5.19 -13.83 15.54
C VAL A 355 4.86 -13.28 16.94
N ARG A 356 4.73 -11.94 17.10
CA ARG A 356 4.10 -11.30 18.27
C ARG A 356 3.29 -10.06 17.86
N ALA A 357 2.39 -9.61 18.74
CA ALA A 357 1.56 -8.41 18.62
C ALA A 357 1.96 -7.20 19.51
N GLY A 358 3.21 -6.91 19.92
CA GLY A 358 4.50 -7.54 19.76
C GLY A 358 5.23 -7.30 18.43
N LEU A 359 6.55 -7.59 18.41
CA LEU A 359 7.52 -7.31 17.33
C LEU A 359 8.00 -5.86 17.26
N THR A 360 7.93 -5.14 18.38
CA THR A 360 8.64 -3.88 18.54
C THR A 360 9.20 -3.75 19.95
N PRO A 361 10.44 -3.21 20.11
CA PRO A 361 10.92 -2.76 21.41
C PRO A 361 10.33 -1.39 21.81
N LYS A 362 9.57 -0.74 20.91
CA LYS A 362 8.99 0.60 21.12
C LYS A 362 7.76 0.54 22.03
N PHE A 363 7.36 1.71 22.51
CA PHE A 363 6.15 1.94 23.30
C PHE A 363 4.89 1.44 22.58
N ILE A 364 3.94 0.90 23.34
CA ILE A 364 2.62 0.46 22.87
C ILE A 364 1.58 1.12 23.77
N ASP A 365 0.74 1.98 23.18
CA ASP A 365 -0.41 2.56 23.86
C ASP A 365 -1.59 1.57 23.85
N VAL A 366 -1.60 0.66 24.83
CA VAL A 366 -2.61 -0.40 24.90
C VAL A 366 -4.04 0.16 25.05
N PRO A 367 -4.32 1.15 25.93
CA PRO A 367 -5.65 1.76 26.02
C PRO A 367 -6.14 2.31 24.68
N THR A 368 -5.36 3.17 24.02
CA THR A 368 -5.76 3.77 22.74
C THR A 368 -5.93 2.72 21.66
N LEU A 369 -5.03 1.72 21.59
CA LEU A 369 -5.14 0.62 20.64
C LEU A 369 -6.43 -0.18 20.81
N CYS A 370 -6.80 -0.53 22.05
CA CYS A 370 -8.03 -1.26 22.32
C CYS A 370 -9.30 -0.45 22.03
N GLU A 371 -9.23 0.88 22.11
CA GLU A 371 -10.37 1.75 21.87
C GLU A 371 -10.56 2.07 20.38
N MET A 372 -9.47 2.35 19.66
CA MET A 372 -9.57 2.86 18.29
C MET A 372 -9.98 1.82 17.26
N LEU A 373 -9.73 0.53 17.53
CA LEU A 373 -9.96 -0.56 16.57
C LEU A 373 -11.46 -0.80 16.31
N SER A 374 -11.74 -1.27 15.10
CA SER A 374 -13.09 -1.51 14.64
C SER A 374 -13.74 -2.81 15.06
N TYR A 375 -12.90 -3.81 15.32
CA TYR A 375 -13.33 -5.16 15.62
C TYR A 375 -14.29 -5.75 14.59
N ILE A 376 -14.17 -5.37 13.31
CA ILE A 376 -14.93 -5.99 12.22
C ILE A 376 -14.18 -7.19 11.66
N PRO A 377 -14.66 -8.43 11.93
CA PRO A 377 -14.08 -9.65 11.39
C PRO A 377 -14.44 -9.80 9.91
N SER A 378 -13.49 -10.25 9.09
CA SER A 378 -13.79 -10.62 7.71
C SER A 378 -12.81 -11.67 7.18
N PRO A 379 -13.20 -12.43 6.14
CA PRO A 379 -12.28 -13.28 5.39
C PRO A 379 -11.12 -12.49 4.78
N SER A 380 -9.98 -13.15 4.59
CA SER A 380 -8.77 -12.53 4.02
C SER A 380 -8.97 -12.01 2.60
N GLN A 381 -9.87 -12.60 1.82
CA GLN A 381 -10.17 -12.18 0.45
C GLN A 381 -10.83 -10.78 0.40
N ASP A 382 -11.56 -10.40 1.45
CA ASP A 382 -12.24 -9.11 1.55
C ASP A 382 -11.27 -7.97 1.92
N ARG A 383 -9.99 -8.30 2.16
CA ARG A 383 -8.91 -7.32 2.39
C ARG A 383 -8.13 -6.98 1.12
N LEU A 384 -8.45 -7.63 0.00
CA LEU A 384 -7.84 -7.35 -1.29
C LEU A 384 -8.55 -6.17 -1.95
N PHE A 385 -7.77 -5.23 -2.48
CA PHE A 385 -8.29 -4.08 -3.21
C PHE A 385 -8.16 -4.33 -4.72
N PRO A 386 -9.25 -4.67 -5.43
CA PRO A 386 -9.19 -4.90 -6.87
C PRO A 386 -9.00 -3.57 -7.62
N PRO A 387 -8.13 -3.53 -8.65
CA PRO A 387 -8.01 -2.34 -9.48
C PRO A 387 -9.20 -2.18 -10.43
N ALA A 388 -9.53 -0.94 -10.77
CA ALA A 388 -10.34 -0.62 -11.94
C ALA A 388 -9.48 -0.69 -13.20
N ARG A 389 -10.00 -1.25 -14.30
CA ARG A 389 -9.33 -1.20 -15.61
C ARG A 389 -9.72 0.09 -16.33
N SER A 390 -8.76 0.77 -16.94
CA SER A 390 -9.06 1.95 -17.75
C SER A 390 -9.86 1.55 -18.99
N GLN A 391 -10.83 2.39 -19.37
CA GLN A 391 -11.59 2.21 -20.61
C GLN A 391 -10.82 2.71 -21.84
N GLU A 392 -9.88 3.64 -21.64
CA GLU A 392 -9.14 4.32 -22.71
C GLU A 392 -7.75 3.70 -22.93
N ASP A 393 -7.18 3.09 -21.90
CA ASP A 393 -5.86 2.47 -21.95
C ASP A 393 -5.94 0.99 -21.54
N PRO A 394 -5.77 0.04 -22.49
CA PRO A 394 -5.87 -1.39 -22.20
C PRO A 394 -4.76 -1.94 -21.30
N TYR A 395 -3.67 -1.19 -21.10
CA TYR A 395 -2.51 -1.58 -20.31
C TYR A 395 -2.56 -1.01 -18.88
N LEU A 396 -3.53 -0.15 -18.59
CA LEU A 396 -3.64 0.58 -17.34
C LEU A 396 -4.65 -0.04 -16.37
N SER A 397 -4.18 -0.27 -15.15
CA SER A 397 -5.00 -0.64 -13.99
C SER A 397 -4.85 0.42 -12.90
N ILE A 398 -5.96 0.91 -12.36
CA ILE A 398 -6.03 2.03 -11.43
C ILE A 398 -6.44 1.50 -10.06
N TYR A 399 -5.60 1.75 -9.06
CA TYR A 399 -5.87 1.48 -7.65
C TYR A 399 -6.19 2.81 -6.98
N ASP A 400 -7.48 3.07 -6.77
CA ASP A 400 -8.01 4.33 -6.25
C ASP A 400 -8.69 4.12 -4.90
N PRO A 401 -7.91 4.03 -3.80
CA PRO A 401 -8.48 3.87 -2.47
C PRO A 401 -9.41 5.05 -2.15
N PRO A 402 -10.38 4.89 -1.25
CA PRO A 402 -11.36 5.93 -0.92
C PRO A 402 -10.75 7.01 -0.02
N VAL A 403 -9.62 7.60 -0.44
CA VAL A 403 -8.92 8.69 0.25
C VAL A 403 -8.51 9.74 -0.77
N PRO A 404 -8.53 11.03 -0.41
CA PRO A 404 -8.15 12.10 -1.34
C PRO A 404 -6.64 12.13 -1.64
N ASP A 405 -5.83 11.48 -0.81
CA ASP A 405 -4.38 11.67 -0.75
C ASP A 405 -3.63 11.09 -1.94
N PHE A 406 -4.05 9.92 -2.43
CA PHE A 406 -3.37 9.26 -3.54
C PHE A 406 -4.20 8.22 -4.29
N THR A 407 -3.76 8.00 -5.53
CA THR A 407 -4.14 6.93 -6.45
C THR A 407 -2.84 6.31 -6.98
N VAL A 408 -2.82 4.99 -7.23
CA VAL A 408 -1.70 4.32 -7.88
C VAL A 408 -2.14 3.67 -9.18
N MET A 409 -1.47 4.03 -10.27
CA MET A 409 -1.69 3.50 -11.61
C MET A 409 -0.60 2.47 -11.94
N LYS A 410 -1.00 1.25 -12.28
CA LYS A 410 -0.12 0.17 -12.77
C LYS A 410 -0.27 0.04 -14.28
N MET A 411 0.84 0.14 -15.00
CA MET A 411 0.90 0.02 -16.45
C MET A 411 1.73 -1.21 -16.83
N GLU A 412 1.11 -2.12 -17.60
CA GLU A 412 1.71 -3.36 -18.11
C GLU A 412 1.69 -3.35 -19.64
N VAL A 413 2.74 -2.82 -20.25
CA VAL A 413 2.80 -2.57 -21.70
C VAL A 413 3.64 -3.66 -22.37
N PRO A 414 3.09 -4.44 -23.32
CA PRO A 414 3.85 -5.47 -24.03
C PRO A 414 4.99 -4.87 -24.87
N GLY A 415 6.10 -5.60 -25.00
CA GLY A 415 7.26 -5.19 -25.79
C GLY A 415 6.99 -5.06 -27.31
N SER A 416 5.80 -5.47 -27.77
CA SER A 416 5.32 -5.23 -29.14
C SER A 416 4.84 -3.79 -29.37
N VAL A 417 4.50 -3.06 -28.31
CA VAL A 417 4.10 -1.65 -28.37
C VAL A 417 5.35 -0.80 -28.31
N THR A 418 5.75 -0.21 -29.44
CA THR A 418 7.03 0.52 -29.58
C THR A 418 7.00 1.93 -28.99
N GLU A 419 5.80 2.51 -28.89
CA GLU A 419 5.57 3.83 -28.29
C GLU A 419 4.34 3.77 -27.38
N TYR A 420 4.47 4.32 -26.18
CA TYR A 420 3.41 4.37 -25.18
C TYR A 420 3.36 5.75 -24.56
N ARG A 421 2.16 6.33 -24.46
CA ARG A 421 1.97 7.68 -23.92
C ARG A 421 1.39 7.63 -22.52
N VAL A 422 2.14 8.14 -21.55
CA VAL A 422 1.63 8.44 -20.21
C VAL A 422 0.82 9.73 -20.30
N LEU A 423 -0.50 9.61 -20.10
CA LEU A 423 -1.44 10.72 -20.26
C LEU A 423 -1.25 11.81 -19.20
N ALA A 424 -1.63 13.03 -19.54
CA ALA A 424 -1.65 14.14 -18.60
C ALA A 424 -2.70 13.92 -17.51
N LEU A 425 -2.41 14.40 -16.30
CA LEU A 425 -3.32 14.43 -15.17
C LEU A 425 -3.34 15.85 -14.61
N ASP A 426 -4.47 16.31 -14.09
CA ASP A 426 -4.57 17.58 -13.34
C ASP A 426 -3.98 17.44 -11.92
N SER A 427 -2.81 16.82 -11.83
CA SER A 427 -2.13 16.47 -10.59
C SER A 427 -0.66 16.14 -10.85
N ALA A 428 0.23 16.59 -9.98
CA ALA A 428 1.60 16.10 -9.96
C ALA A 428 1.64 14.59 -9.70
N SER A 429 2.65 13.94 -10.26
CA SER A 429 2.79 12.49 -10.16
C SER A 429 4.24 12.03 -10.19
N ILE A 430 4.46 10.82 -9.67
CA ILE A 430 5.76 10.16 -9.65
C ILE A 430 5.63 8.84 -10.40
N LEU A 431 6.38 8.68 -11.48
CA LEU A 431 6.45 7.48 -12.28
C LEU A 431 7.71 6.68 -11.94
N LEU A 432 7.57 5.41 -11.58
CA LEU A 432 8.66 4.47 -11.38
C LEU A 432 8.65 3.41 -12.49
N MET A 433 9.82 3.20 -13.10
CA MET A 433 10.07 2.09 -14.03
C MET A 433 10.55 0.86 -13.25
N VAL A 434 9.74 -0.19 -13.17
CA VAL A 434 10.13 -1.46 -12.52
C VAL A 434 10.77 -2.41 -13.52
N GLN A 435 10.27 -2.45 -14.75
CA GLN A 435 10.81 -3.29 -15.81
C GLN A 435 10.80 -2.52 -17.13
N GLY A 436 11.88 -2.64 -17.90
CA GLY A 436 11.98 -2.06 -19.23
C GLY A 436 13.06 -0.99 -19.34
N THR A 437 13.22 -0.48 -20.55
CA THR A 437 14.11 0.63 -20.88
C THR A 437 13.50 1.41 -22.03
N VAL A 438 13.32 2.70 -21.81
CA VAL A 438 12.67 3.61 -22.74
C VAL A 438 13.45 4.92 -22.84
N THR A 439 13.21 5.63 -23.92
CA THR A 439 13.55 7.03 -24.07
C THR A 439 12.25 7.82 -23.90
N ALA A 440 12.19 8.66 -22.87
CA ALA A 440 11.06 9.53 -22.59
C ALA A 440 11.25 10.90 -23.27
N SER A 441 10.17 11.46 -23.79
CA SER A 441 10.14 12.82 -24.36
C SER A 441 8.87 13.54 -23.93
N THR A 442 8.96 14.84 -23.69
CA THR A 442 7.83 15.71 -23.34
C THR A 442 7.89 16.97 -24.19
N CYS A 443 6.78 17.71 -24.26
CA CYS A 443 6.75 19.00 -24.97
C CYS A 443 7.63 20.07 -24.29
N THR A 444 7.87 19.90 -22.99
CA THR A 444 8.52 20.88 -22.11
C THR A 444 10.00 20.59 -21.85
N ALA A 445 10.44 19.34 -21.97
CA ALA A 445 11.83 18.95 -21.83
C ALA A 445 12.60 19.19 -23.14
N GLN A 446 13.70 19.94 -23.06
CA GLN A 446 14.54 20.24 -24.23
C GLN A 446 15.32 19.01 -24.75
N ALA A 447 15.53 18.00 -23.89
CA ALA A 447 16.26 16.79 -24.21
C ALA A 447 15.43 15.54 -23.87
N THR A 448 15.73 14.44 -24.56
CA THR A 448 15.12 13.15 -24.23
C THR A 448 15.72 12.58 -22.94
N ILE A 449 14.88 11.94 -22.12
CA ILE A 449 15.26 11.40 -20.82
C ILE A 449 15.36 9.88 -20.96
N SER A 450 16.54 9.30 -20.73
CA SER A 450 16.67 7.84 -20.70
C SER A 450 16.11 7.31 -19.38
N LEU A 451 15.11 6.43 -19.45
CA LEU A 451 14.46 5.83 -18.29
C LEU A 451 14.57 4.30 -18.36
N LYS A 452 15.30 3.73 -17.41
CA LYS A 452 15.50 2.29 -17.25
C LYS A 452 14.92 1.81 -15.92
N ARG A 453 14.91 0.50 -15.70
CA ARG A 453 14.55 -0.11 -14.41
C ARG A 453 15.19 0.65 -13.23
N GLY A 454 14.37 0.92 -12.21
CA GLY A 454 14.72 1.73 -11.04
C GLY A 454 14.64 3.24 -11.25
N GLY A 455 14.55 3.70 -12.50
CA GLY A 455 14.43 5.11 -12.82
C GLY A 455 13.08 5.68 -12.37
N VAL A 456 13.13 6.90 -11.85
CA VAL A 456 11.96 7.61 -11.32
C VAL A 456 11.86 8.96 -12.01
N LEU A 457 10.66 9.31 -12.51
CA LEU A 457 10.35 10.64 -13.05
C LEU A 457 9.35 11.34 -12.15
N PHE A 458 9.59 12.62 -11.87
CA PHE A 458 8.54 13.54 -11.48
C PHE A 458 7.85 14.05 -12.75
N ILE A 459 6.51 14.14 -12.72
CA ILE A 459 5.68 14.67 -13.81
C ILE A 459 4.70 15.65 -13.18
N GLY A 460 4.84 16.93 -13.49
CA GLY A 460 3.95 17.99 -13.05
C GLY A 460 2.54 17.85 -13.65
N ALA A 461 1.59 18.55 -13.05
CA ALA A 461 0.22 18.58 -13.52
C ALA A 461 0.14 19.04 -14.99
N ASN A 462 -0.82 18.48 -15.71
CA ASN A 462 -1.15 18.73 -17.10
C ASN A 462 -0.07 18.34 -18.13
N GLU A 463 0.97 17.62 -17.69
CA GLU A 463 2.03 17.12 -18.57
C GLU A 463 1.82 15.66 -18.97
N SER A 464 2.05 15.38 -20.25
CA SER A 464 2.10 14.01 -20.79
C SER A 464 3.51 13.63 -21.18
N VAL A 465 3.84 12.34 -21.06
CA VAL A 465 5.18 11.82 -21.41
C VAL A 465 5.03 10.74 -22.47
N SER A 466 5.69 10.90 -23.61
CA SER A 466 5.81 9.84 -24.62
C SER A 466 7.01 8.97 -24.30
N LEU A 467 6.81 7.65 -24.25
CA LEU A 467 7.83 6.65 -23.96
C LEU A 467 8.08 5.81 -25.20
N LYS A 468 9.28 5.89 -25.76
CA LYS A 468 9.72 5.04 -26.87
C LYS A 468 10.58 3.90 -26.35
N LEU A 469 10.20 2.66 -26.63
CA LEU A 469 10.97 1.49 -26.19
C LEU A 469 12.34 1.47 -26.88
N THR A 470 13.39 1.28 -26.09
CA THR A 470 14.75 1.08 -26.62
C THR A 470 14.99 -0.39 -26.98
N LEU A 471 14.28 -1.31 -26.32
CA LEU A 471 14.37 -2.75 -26.49
C LEU A 471 12.96 -3.36 -26.51
N PRO A 472 12.71 -4.45 -27.27
CA PRO A 472 11.42 -5.13 -27.32
C PRO A 472 11.21 -6.01 -26.07
N LYS A 473 11.17 -5.37 -24.90
CA LYS A 473 10.89 -6.01 -23.60
C LYS A 473 9.67 -5.35 -22.99
N ASP A 474 8.83 -6.15 -22.34
CA ASP A 474 7.64 -5.66 -21.65
C ASP A 474 8.01 -4.61 -20.60
N LEU A 475 7.18 -3.58 -20.50
CA LEU A 475 7.29 -2.52 -19.50
C LEU A 475 6.38 -2.83 -18.31
N LEU A 476 6.91 -2.62 -17.11
CA LEU A 476 6.12 -2.56 -15.89
C LEU A 476 6.43 -1.24 -15.20
N MET A 477 5.42 -0.39 -15.07
CA MET A 477 5.54 0.94 -14.47
C MET A 477 4.44 1.18 -13.45
N PHE A 478 4.76 1.99 -12.46
CA PHE A 478 3.80 2.47 -11.47
C PHE A 478 3.84 3.99 -11.40
N ARG A 479 2.68 4.63 -11.40
CA ARG A 479 2.53 6.07 -11.26
C ARG A 479 1.68 6.38 -10.04
N ALA A 480 2.25 7.06 -9.06
CA ALA A 480 1.50 7.61 -7.92
C ALA A 480 1.09 9.05 -8.22
N CYS A 481 -0.16 9.40 -7.97
CA CYS A 481 -0.75 10.72 -8.18
C CYS A 481 -1.86 10.99 -7.16
N CYS A 482 -2.45 12.18 -7.16
CA CYS A 482 -3.59 12.54 -6.32
C CYS A 482 -4.76 13.01 -7.20
N LEU A 483 -5.82 12.20 -7.32
CA LEU A 483 -6.98 12.53 -8.16
C LEU A 483 -8.08 13.18 -7.30
N LEU A 484 -8.23 14.51 -7.43
CA LEU A 484 -9.24 15.32 -6.73
C LEU A 484 -10.36 15.82 -7.65
#